data_AF-A0A924NBX5-F1
#
_entry.id   AF-A0A924NBX5-F1
#
_cell.length_a   1.000
_cell.length_b   1.000
_cell.length_c   1.000
_cell.angle_alpha   90.00
_cell.angle_beta   90.00
_cell.angle_gamma   90.00
#
_symmetry.space_group_name_H-M   'P 1'
#
loop_
_entity.id
_entity.type
_entity.pdbx_description
1 polymer ?
#
loop_
_entity_poly.entity_id
_entity_poly.type
_entity_poly.pdbx_seq_one_letter_code
_entity_poly.pdbx_strand_id
1 'polypeptide(L)'
;MSAQRRRIYDISVSLRTGGLVYPGNPAISVTAQQAISQGAGANVSRIDMGSHTGTHVDAPKHFFDDGAGVDALSLEVLTGSCRLLAFSDAVMSIGEAELRAHDLTGVTRVLLKTRNSAWLESGSTEFHTDYTYVAPDGAEYLASIGVTLVGV
;
A
#
# COMPACT_ATOMS: atom_id res chain seq x y z
N MET A 1 -9.78 -1.26 -35.89
CA MET A 1 -8.81 -0.82 -34.86
C MET A 1 -8.78 -1.91 -33.80
N SER A 2 -7.67 -2.64 -33.63
CA SER A 2 -7.60 -3.62 -32.55
C SER A 2 -7.48 -2.87 -31.23
N ALA A 3 -8.34 -3.17 -30.26
CA ALA A 3 -8.20 -2.64 -28.92
C ALA A 3 -6.86 -3.14 -28.36
N GLN A 4 -5.90 -2.23 -28.18
CA GLN A 4 -4.64 -2.54 -27.51
C GLN A 4 -4.99 -3.05 -26.10
N ARG A 5 -4.64 -4.29 -25.80
CA ARG A 5 -4.89 -4.86 -24.46
C ARG A 5 -4.15 -3.99 -23.45
N ARG A 6 -4.89 -3.45 -22.47
CA ARG A 6 -4.29 -2.75 -21.33
C ARG A 6 -3.44 -3.76 -20.55
N ARG A 7 -2.18 -3.43 -20.31
CA ARG A 7 -1.30 -4.22 -19.45
C ARG A 7 -1.65 -3.91 -18.00
N ILE A 8 -1.85 -4.97 -17.20
CA ILE A 8 -2.06 -4.87 -15.76
C ILE A 8 -0.72 -5.18 -15.08
N TYR A 9 -0.31 -4.33 -14.15
CA TYR A 9 0.83 -4.56 -13.27
C TYR A 9 0.28 -4.86 -11.89
N ASP A 10 0.59 -6.03 -11.35
CA ASP A 10 0.32 -6.33 -9.96
C ASP A 10 1.42 -5.67 -9.10
N ILE A 11 1.00 -4.82 -8.17
CA ILE A 11 1.86 -4.11 -7.23
C ILE A 11 1.56 -4.52 -5.78
N SER A 12 0.88 -5.67 -5.61
CA SER A 12 0.46 -6.18 -4.32
C SER A 12 1.51 -7.11 -3.73
N VAL A 13 1.75 -7.02 -2.42
CA VAL A 13 2.61 -7.97 -1.71
C VAL A 13 1.81 -9.22 -1.35
N SER A 14 2.40 -10.40 -1.56
CA SER A 14 1.75 -11.69 -1.25
C SER A 14 1.58 -11.89 0.26
N LEU A 15 0.38 -12.30 0.67
CA LEU A 15 0.07 -12.64 2.06
C LEU A 15 0.37 -14.12 2.34
N ARG A 16 1.07 -14.38 3.43
CA ARG A 16 1.38 -15.75 3.90
C ARG A 16 1.49 -15.80 5.41
N THR A 17 1.20 -16.96 5.99
CA THR A 17 1.45 -17.23 7.41
C THR A 17 2.90 -16.89 7.76
N GLY A 18 3.10 -16.11 8.83
CA GLY A 18 4.43 -15.66 9.25
C GLY A 18 5.09 -14.62 8.33
N GLY A 19 4.33 -13.99 7.43
CA GLY A 19 4.81 -12.86 6.63
C GLY A 19 5.13 -11.61 7.45
N LEU A 20 5.71 -10.60 6.79
CA LEU A 20 6.07 -9.31 7.40
C LEU A 20 4.82 -8.63 7.99
N VAL A 21 4.94 -8.19 9.24
CA VAL A 21 3.94 -7.36 9.94
C VAL A 21 4.65 -6.23 10.67
N TYR A 22 3.93 -5.13 10.91
CA TYR A 22 4.45 -4.06 11.74
C TYR A 22 4.70 -4.57 13.18
N PRO A 23 5.80 -4.17 13.85
CA PRO A 23 6.09 -4.63 15.22
C PRO A 23 4.92 -4.39 16.18
N GLY A 24 4.46 -5.46 16.85
CA GLY A 24 3.35 -5.41 17.80
C GLY A 24 1.95 -5.54 17.17
N ASN A 25 1.82 -5.62 15.83
CA ASN A 25 0.55 -5.88 15.17
C ASN A 25 0.20 -7.39 15.18
N PRO A 26 -1.08 -7.75 14.94
CA PRO A 26 -1.49 -9.15 14.78
C PRO A 26 -0.73 -9.84 13.65
N ALA A 27 -0.26 -11.06 13.92
CA ALA A 27 0.42 -11.89 12.92
C ALA A 27 -0.54 -12.37 11.82
N ILE A 28 0.00 -12.71 10.65
CA ILE A 28 -0.75 -13.33 9.56
C ILE A 28 -0.88 -14.83 9.83
N SER A 29 -2.09 -15.35 9.81
CA SER A 29 -2.39 -16.79 9.87
C SER A 29 -3.37 -17.19 8.77
N VAL A 30 -2.91 -18.06 7.87
CA VAL A 30 -3.73 -18.73 6.88
C VAL A 30 -3.72 -20.22 7.18
N THR A 31 -4.88 -20.78 7.50
CA THR A 31 -5.03 -22.19 7.92
C THR A 31 -6.14 -22.86 7.15
N ALA A 32 -6.01 -24.17 6.87
CA ALA A 32 -7.08 -24.94 6.24
C ALA A 32 -8.21 -25.16 7.24
N GLN A 33 -9.41 -24.69 6.90
CA GLN A 33 -10.65 -24.92 7.65
C GLN A 33 -11.38 -26.16 7.12
N GLN A 34 -11.30 -26.40 5.81
CA GLN A 34 -11.80 -27.59 5.12
C GLN A 34 -10.80 -27.97 4.03
N ALA A 35 -10.63 -29.28 3.80
CA ALA A 35 -9.73 -29.79 2.77
C ALA A 35 -10.37 -30.96 2.02
N ILE A 36 -10.33 -30.92 0.70
CA ILE A 36 -10.78 -32.03 -0.17
C ILE A 36 -9.98 -33.30 0.12
N SER A 37 -8.69 -33.15 0.41
CA SER A 37 -7.82 -34.26 0.83
C SER A 37 -8.27 -34.94 2.13
N GLN A 38 -9.13 -34.29 2.91
CA GLN A 38 -9.74 -34.82 4.14
C GLN A 38 -11.23 -35.16 3.95
N GLY A 39 -11.71 -35.25 2.71
CA GLY A 39 -13.09 -35.65 2.38
C GLY A 39 -14.11 -34.52 2.34
N ALA A 40 -13.69 -33.25 2.44
CA ALA A 40 -14.59 -32.12 2.26
C ALA A 40 -14.97 -31.91 0.78
N GLY A 41 -16.09 -31.21 0.52
CA GLY A 41 -16.51 -30.85 -0.84
C GLY A 41 -15.71 -29.71 -1.48
N ALA A 42 -14.93 -28.96 -0.69
CA ALA A 42 -14.12 -27.85 -1.14
C ALA A 42 -12.89 -27.65 -0.23
N ASN A 43 -11.89 -26.91 -0.73
CA ASN A 43 -10.84 -26.36 0.11
C ASN A 43 -11.28 -24.98 0.60
N VAL A 44 -11.32 -24.79 1.92
CA VAL A 44 -11.68 -23.51 2.54
C VAL A 44 -10.59 -23.16 3.53
N SER A 45 -10.10 -21.93 3.49
CA SER A 45 -9.10 -21.41 4.43
C SER A 45 -9.72 -20.39 5.36
N ARG A 46 -9.29 -20.40 6.63
CA ARG A 46 -9.45 -19.28 7.55
C ARG A 46 -8.24 -18.35 7.41
N ILE A 47 -8.51 -17.05 7.30
CA ILE A 47 -7.52 -15.99 7.26
C ILE A 47 -7.73 -15.11 8.49
N ASP A 48 -6.66 -14.89 9.25
CA ASP A 48 -6.60 -14.01 10.42
C ASP A 48 -5.39 -13.07 10.24
N MET A 49 -5.62 -11.76 10.26
CA MET A 49 -4.61 -10.73 9.97
C MET A 49 -5.03 -9.36 10.51
N GLY A 50 -4.06 -8.49 10.80
CA GLY A 50 -4.33 -7.08 11.06
C GLY A 50 -4.66 -6.30 9.78
N SER A 51 -5.43 -5.22 9.88
CA SER A 51 -5.82 -4.37 8.73
C SER A 51 -4.63 -3.72 8.01
N HIS A 52 -3.51 -3.51 8.71
CA HIS A 52 -2.28 -2.89 8.19
C HIS A 52 -1.25 -3.95 7.76
N THR A 53 -1.71 -4.97 7.04
CA THR A 53 -0.87 -6.09 6.59
C THR A 53 -0.75 -6.09 5.07
N GLY A 54 0.48 -6.13 4.56
CA GLY A 54 0.74 -6.16 3.11
C GLY A 54 0.31 -4.86 2.43
N THR A 55 -0.09 -4.94 1.16
CA THR A 55 -0.64 -3.80 0.42
C THR A 55 -2.06 -3.51 0.92
N HIS A 56 -2.25 -2.33 1.53
CA HIS A 56 -3.51 -1.94 2.17
C HIS A 56 -3.77 -0.43 2.00
N VAL A 57 -4.90 0.03 2.54
CA VAL A 57 -5.27 1.45 2.60
C VAL A 57 -5.72 1.78 4.02
N ASP A 58 -5.33 2.96 4.49
CA ASP A 58 -5.75 3.49 5.77
C ASP A 58 -7.02 4.33 5.63
N ALA A 59 -7.97 4.13 6.54
CA ALA A 59 -9.13 5.00 6.69
C ALA A 59 -8.87 6.04 7.80
N PRO A 60 -9.59 7.18 7.82
CA PRO A 60 -9.44 8.18 8.89
C PRO A 60 -9.56 7.60 10.30
N LYS A 61 -10.40 6.58 10.49
CA LYS A 61 -10.56 5.85 11.76
C LYS A 61 -9.24 5.31 12.34
N HIS A 62 -8.19 5.12 11.52
CA HIS A 62 -6.90 4.64 11.98
C HIS A 62 -6.21 5.62 12.95
N PHE A 63 -6.36 6.93 12.73
CA PHE A 63 -5.73 7.98 13.54
C PHE A 63 -6.73 8.86 14.31
N PHE A 64 -8.02 8.79 13.98
CA PHE A 64 -9.07 9.61 14.58
C PHE A 64 -10.20 8.72 15.10
N ASP A 65 -10.48 8.78 16.41
CA ASP A 65 -11.52 7.95 17.04
C ASP A 65 -12.92 8.18 16.43
N ASP A 66 -13.24 9.40 16.02
CA ASP A 66 -14.50 9.72 15.33
C ASP A 66 -14.35 9.69 13.79
N GLY A 67 -13.22 9.20 13.28
CA GLY A 67 -12.93 9.09 11.87
C GLY A 67 -13.81 8.06 11.15
N ALA A 68 -14.08 8.31 9.87
CA ALA A 68 -14.80 7.37 9.01
C ALA A 68 -14.03 6.06 8.81
N GLY A 69 -14.77 4.94 8.74
CA GLY A 69 -14.24 3.61 8.44
C GLY A 69 -13.91 3.41 6.96
N VAL A 70 -13.25 2.29 6.65
CA VAL A 70 -12.82 1.95 5.27
C VAL A 70 -14.01 1.78 4.31
N ASP A 71 -15.15 1.35 4.83
CA ASP A 71 -16.41 1.17 4.12
C ASP A 71 -17.04 2.49 3.63
N ALA A 72 -16.59 3.63 4.17
CA ALA A 72 -17.03 4.96 3.78
C ALA A 72 -16.07 5.68 2.81
N LEU A 73 -14.94 5.07 2.45
CA LEU A 73 -14.00 5.68 1.49
C LEU A 73 -14.60 5.75 0.09
N SER A 74 -14.46 6.89 -0.57
CA SER A 74 -14.91 7.04 -1.96
C SER A 74 -14.06 6.19 -2.91
N LEU A 75 -14.70 5.28 -3.65
CA LEU A 75 -14.05 4.48 -4.68
C LEU A 75 -13.47 5.34 -5.81
N GLU A 76 -14.00 6.55 -6.02
CA GLU A 76 -13.43 7.49 -6.97
C GLU A 76 -12.02 7.88 -6.56
N VAL A 77 -11.74 8.09 -5.27
CA VAL A 77 -10.37 8.37 -4.80
C VAL A 77 -9.45 7.17 -5.06
N LEU A 78 -9.94 5.95 -4.87
CA LEU A 78 -9.15 4.71 -5.00
C LEU A 78 -8.94 4.26 -6.46
N THR A 79 -9.70 4.81 -7.41
CA THR A 79 -9.68 4.37 -8.82
C THR A 79 -9.48 5.56 -9.75
N GLY A 80 -8.38 5.56 -10.50
CA GLY A 80 -8.16 6.59 -11.52
C GLY A 80 -6.72 6.66 -12.01
N SER A 81 -6.45 7.66 -12.84
CA SER A 81 -5.07 7.96 -13.26
C SER A 81 -4.20 8.33 -12.06
N CYS A 82 -3.00 7.77 -12.02
CA CYS A 82 -2.00 8.07 -11.02
C CYS A 82 -0.65 8.41 -11.68
N ARG A 83 0.17 9.17 -10.95
CA ARG A 83 1.57 9.42 -11.32
C ARG A 83 2.47 8.53 -10.47
N LEU A 84 3.31 7.74 -11.11
CA LEU A 84 4.41 7.05 -10.44
C LEU A 84 5.61 8.00 -10.38
N LEU A 85 6.12 8.27 -9.18
CA LEU A 85 7.37 8.98 -8.94
C LEU A 85 8.38 7.97 -8.39
N ALA A 86 9.55 7.88 -9.01
CA ALA A 86 10.62 6.99 -8.55
C ALA A 86 11.72 7.80 -7.90
N PHE A 87 12.03 7.48 -6.66
CA PHE A 87 13.11 8.10 -5.89
C PHE A 87 14.33 7.18 -5.86
N SER A 88 15.51 7.77 -5.72
CA SER A 88 16.74 7.00 -5.56
C SER A 88 16.82 6.40 -4.15
N ASP A 89 17.62 5.34 -4.00
CA ASP A 89 17.80 4.66 -2.71
C ASP A 89 18.47 5.54 -1.64
N ALA A 90 19.00 6.70 -2.02
CA ALA A 90 19.59 7.68 -1.11
C ALA A 90 18.55 8.60 -0.43
N VAL A 91 17.30 8.62 -0.92
CA VAL A 91 16.23 9.46 -0.36
C VAL A 91 15.59 8.73 0.83
N MET A 92 15.87 9.21 2.04
CA MET A 92 15.29 8.65 3.28
C MET A 92 13.93 9.25 3.61
N SER A 93 13.68 10.49 3.19
CA SER A 93 12.48 11.22 3.50
C SER A 93 12.07 12.03 2.28
N ILE A 94 10.81 11.94 1.89
CA ILE A 94 10.25 12.63 0.73
C ILE A 94 9.53 13.88 1.25
N GLY A 95 10.20 15.02 1.20
CA GLY A 95 9.66 16.32 1.57
C GLY A 95 9.20 17.12 0.35
N GLU A 96 8.84 18.37 0.58
CA GLU A 96 8.40 19.28 -0.47
C GLU A 96 9.50 19.48 -1.54
N ALA A 97 10.76 19.57 -1.12
CA ALA A 97 11.89 19.78 -2.03
C ALA A 97 12.05 18.65 -3.05
N GLU A 98 11.96 17.39 -2.61
CA GLU A 98 12.01 16.22 -3.50
C GLU A 98 10.80 16.19 -4.46
N LEU A 99 9.63 16.57 -3.97
CA LEU A 99 8.39 16.56 -4.76
C LEU A 99 8.35 17.68 -5.81
N ARG A 100 8.91 18.85 -5.51
CA ARG A 100 8.99 20.00 -6.44
C ARG A 100 9.88 19.75 -7.66
N ALA A 101 10.72 18.71 -7.63
CA ALA A 101 11.49 18.28 -8.80
C ALA A 101 10.61 17.64 -9.90
N HIS A 102 9.33 17.40 -9.64
CA HIS A 102 8.39 16.77 -10.56
C HIS A 102 7.23 17.69 -10.93
N ASP A 103 6.75 17.61 -12.17
CA ASP A 103 5.50 18.25 -12.59
C ASP A 103 4.29 17.43 -12.11
N LEU A 104 3.58 17.99 -11.13
CA LEU A 104 2.39 17.41 -10.52
C LEU A 104 1.11 18.19 -10.87
N THR A 105 1.15 19.04 -11.90
CA THR A 105 0.00 19.83 -12.31
C THR A 105 -1.18 18.92 -12.69
N GLY A 106 -2.30 19.08 -11.98
CA GLY A 106 -3.52 18.28 -12.19
C GLY A 106 -3.43 16.82 -11.74
N VAL A 107 -2.37 16.42 -11.04
CA VAL A 107 -2.23 15.07 -10.49
C VAL A 107 -3.03 14.96 -9.20
N THR A 108 -3.91 13.96 -9.11
CA THR A 108 -4.74 13.70 -7.92
C THR A 108 -4.32 12.45 -7.15
N ARG A 109 -3.49 11.58 -7.75
CA ARG A 109 -3.02 10.32 -7.14
C ARG A 109 -1.55 10.13 -7.46
N VAL A 110 -0.74 9.89 -6.44
CA VAL A 110 0.69 9.61 -6.59
C VAL A 110 1.02 8.25 -5.98
N LEU A 111 1.88 7.50 -6.65
CA LEU A 111 2.56 6.34 -6.10
C LEU A 111 4.05 6.67 -6.04
N LEU A 112 4.67 6.49 -4.89
CA LEU A 112 6.06 6.84 -4.62
C LEU A 112 6.87 5.54 -4.57
N LYS A 113 7.57 5.21 -5.65
CA LYS A 113 8.50 4.07 -5.65
C LYS A 113 9.77 4.47 -4.90
N THR A 114 10.07 3.72 -3.85
CA THR A 114 11.23 3.94 -2.98
C THR A 114 12.08 2.66 -2.88
N ARG A 115 13.18 2.73 -2.13
CA ARG A 115 14.00 1.55 -1.80
C ARG A 115 13.23 0.48 -1.04
N ASN A 116 12.14 0.84 -0.35
CA ASN A 116 11.30 -0.08 0.42
C ASN A 116 10.77 -1.22 -0.47
N SER A 117 10.50 -0.93 -1.75
CA SER A 117 9.99 -1.93 -2.70
C SER A 117 10.94 -3.12 -2.84
N ALA A 118 12.27 -2.89 -2.81
CA ALA A 118 13.25 -3.98 -2.94
C ALA A 118 13.19 -4.95 -1.74
N TRP A 119 12.96 -4.44 -0.53
CA TRP A 119 12.79 -5.29 0.66
C TRP A 119 11.52 -6.11 0.59
N LEU A 120 10.41 -5.50 0.15
CA LEU A 120 9.14 -6.20 -0.02
C LEU A 120 9.22 -7.27 -1.12
N GLU A 121 9.87 -6.96 -2.24
CA GLU A 121 10.08 -7.89 -3.36
C GLU A 121 10.99 -9.07 -2.99
N SER A 122 11.94 -8.87 -2.06
CA SER A 122 12.83 -9.95 -1.60
C SER A 122 12.09 -11.08 -0.86
N GLY A 123 10.86 -10.82 -0.40
CA GLY A 123 10.10 -11.73 0.46
C GLY A 123 10.65 -11.83 1.89
N SER A 124 11.56 -10.94 2.27
CA SER A 124 12.03 -10.81 3.65
C SER A 124 10.86 -10.58 4.61
N THR A 125 11.02 -11.09 5.83
CA THR A 125 10.09 -10.86 6.95
C THR A 125 10.70 -9.93 8.00
N GLU A 126 11.89 -9.41 7.73
CA GLU A 126 12.56 -8.42 8.56
C GLU A 126 11.84 -7.07 8.43
N PHE A 127 11.55 -6.47 9.58
CA PHE A 127 11.03 -5.12 9.63
C PHE A 127 12.18 -4.12 9.65
N HIS A 128 12.41 -3.45 8.54
CA HIS A 128 13.36 -2.35 8.44
C HIS A 128 12.77 -1.11 9.10
N THR A 129 13.48 -0.47 10.02
CA THR A 129 13.02 0.76 10.70
C THR A 129 13.50 2.03 10.00
N ASP A 130 14.40 1.88 9.04
CA ASP A 130 14.95 2.94 8.21
C ASP A 130 14.22 3.07 6.86
N TYR A 131 12.95 2.65 6.76
CA TYR A 131 12.18 2.81 5.52
C TYR A 131 12.10 4.27 5.07
N THR A 132 12.06 4.48 3.75
CA THR A 132 11.74 5.78 3.18
C THR A 132 10.29 6.13 3.49
N TYR A 133 10.03 7.36 3.92
CA TYR A 133 8.69 7.84 4.30
C TYR A 133 8.39 9.22 3.71
N VAL A 134 7.13 9.64 3.76
CA VAL A 134 6.71 11.00 3.39
C VAL A 134 6.86 11.92 4.59
N ALA A 135 7.64 12.98 4.45
CA ALA A 135 7.82 13.98 5.50
C ALA A 135 6.55 14.84 5.69
N PRO A 136 6.35 15.47 6.86
CA PRO A 136 5.19 16.33 7.10
C PRO A 136 5.01 17.44 6.06
N ASP A 137 6.09 18.14 5.68
CA ASP A 137 6.07 19.18 4.65
C ASP A 137 5.75 18.61 3.25
N GLY A 138 6.20 17.39 2.96
CA GLY A 138 5.82 16.68 1.73
C GLY A 138 4.33 16.35 1.67
N ALA A 139 3.76 15.90 2.79
CA ALA A 139 2.31 15.63 2.90
C ALA A 139 1.48 16.92 2.75
N GLU A 140 1.90 18.00 3.42
CA GLU A 140 1.26 19.32 3.31
C GLU A 140 1.31 19.86 1.88
N TYR A 141 2.47 19.75 1.21
CA TYR A 141 2.63 20.16 -0.17
C TYR A 141 1.69 19.39 -1.11
N LEU A 142 1.66 18.05 -1.02
CA LEU A 142 0.77 17.21 -1.85
C LEU A 142 -0.70 17.59 -1.66
N ALA A 143 -1.13 17.78 -0.41
CA ALA A 143 -2.49 18.23 -0.10
C ALA A 143 -2.78 19.61 -0.71
N SER A 144 -1.83 20.55 -0.62
CA SER A 144 -2.00 21.93 -1.13
C SER A 144 -2.21 22.01 -2.64
N ILE A 145 -1.68 21.04 -3.40
CA ILE A 145 -1.81 20.97 -4.86
C ILE A 145 -2.96 20.05 -5.32
N GLY A 146 -3.77 19.53 -4.38
CA GLY A 146 -4.97 18.74 -4.69
C GLY A 146 -4.73 17.25 -4.89
N VAL A 147 -3.61 16.70 -4.43
CA VAL A 147 -3.43 15.24 -4.36
C VAL A 147 -4.30 14.68 -3.25
N THR A 148 -5.10 13.65 -3.58
CA THR A 148 -6.06 13.02 -2.67
C THR A 148 -5.70 11.58 -2.32
N LEU A 149 -4.71 10.99 -3.00
CA LEU A 149 -4.20 9.64 -2.72
C LEU A 149 -2.68 9.63 -2.85
N VAL A 150 -2.01 9.09 -1.83
CA VAL A 150 -0.58 8.85 -1.79
C VAL A 150 -0.37 7.38 -1.45
N GLY A 151 0.37 6.65 -2.29
CA GLY A 151 0.89 5.31 -1.97
C GLY A 151 2.41 5.35 -1.93
N VAL A 152 3.03 4.55 -1.07
CA VAL A 152 4.49 4.47 -0.85
C VAL A 152 4.95 3.02 -0.95
#